data_AF-A0A6J1WRT8-F1
#
_entry.id   AF-A0A6J1WRT8-F1
#
_cell.length_a   1.000
_cell.length_b   1.000
_cell.length_c   1.000
_cell.angle_alpha   90.00
_cell.angle_beta   90.00
_cell.angle_gamma   90.00
#
_symmetry.space_group_name_H-M   'P 1'
#
loop_
_entity.id
_entity.type
_entity.pdbx_description
1 polymer ?
#
loop_
_entity_poly.entity_id
_entity_poly.type
_entity_poly.pdbx_seq_one_letter_code
_entity_poly.pdbx_strand_id
1 'polypeptide(L)'
;MSQRRVNRSNTEEVEENIESAINECVRYIVIREGSKIPIKRAEIAKHLNSTCQTPSNQVNSVIIEANKVLKRVYGYKLIQVESKSGIQYIVVLNEEGNSQSSCISDPLQRKMLIAALTHIYMTGGPVKEEEMWKFLSEAGLMEENDHTARKVLTNTFTRQMYLQYSKVGEGEIARNVFEWGQRAEEEVPKMFILNKMAEAFGKEPNHWHEQYREATVEASS
;
A
#
# COMPACT_ATOMS: atom_id res chain seq x y z
N MET A 1 12.29 11.42 -51.95
CA MET A 1 11.81 12.33 -50.89
C MET A 1 10.50 11.87 -50.22
N SER A 2 9.72 10.96 -50.82
CA SER A 2 8.41 10.52 -50.27
C SER A 2 8.50 9.64 -49.01
N GLN A 3 9.43 8.68 -48.96
CA GLN A 3 9.54 7.75 -47.82
C GLN A 3 9.94 8.43 -46.49
N ARG A 4 10.72 9.52 -46.54
CA ARG A 4 11.17 10.24 -45.34
C ARG A 4 10.05 11.03 -44.65
N ARG A 5 9.04 11.49 -45.41
CA ARG A 5 7.86 12.18 -44.88
C ARG A 5 6.86 11.20 -44.27
N VAL A 6 6.64 10.06 -44.92
CA VAL A 6 5.75 8.99 -44.43
C VAL A 6 6.30 8.33 -43.17
N ASN A 7 7.60 8.07 -43.10
CA ASN A 7 8.20 7.56 -41.86
C ASN A 7 8.05 8.56 -40.71
N ARG A 8 8.25 9.86 -40.97
CA ARG A 8 8.14 10.89 -39.95
C ARG A 8 6.71 11.01 -39.39
N SER A 9 5.69 11.03 -40.25
CA SER A 9 4.29 11.08 -39.82
C SER A 9 3.88 9.83 -39.03
N ASN A 10 4.35 8.64 -39.45
CA ASN A 10 4.05 7.39 -38.76
C ASN A 10 4.81 7.26 -37.41
N THR A 11 5.90 8.02 -37.22
CA THR A 11 6.61 8.06 -35.93
C THR A 11 5.91 9.02 -34.98
N GLU A 12 5.47 10.18 -35.48
CA GLU A 12 4.71 11.18 -34.72
C GLU A 12 3.36 10.62 -34.23
N GLU A 13 2.61 9.89 -35.07
CA GLU A 13 1.34 9.22 -34.65
C GLU A 13 1.54 8.12 -33.60
N VAL A 14 2.65 7.38 -33.66
CA VAL A 14 2.97 6.32 -32.69
C VAL A 14 3.40 6.91 -31.34
N GLU A 15 4.16 8.00 -31.35
CA GLU A 15 4.57 8.72 -30.13
C GLU A 15 3.36 9.35 -29.43
N GLU A 16 2.46 9.99 -30.18
CA GLU A 16 1.20 10.54 -29.64
C GLU A 16 0.30 9.46 -29.03
N ASN A 17 0.24 8.27 -29.64
CA ASN A 17 -0.54 7.15 -29.11
C ASN A 17 0.03 6.61 -27.79
N ILE A 18 1.35 6.54 -27.66
CA ILE A 18 2.01 6.10 -26.42
C ILE A 18 1.84 7.14 -25.31
N GLU A 19 1.98 8.44 -25.61
CA GLU A 19 1.77 9.50 -24.63
C GLU A 19 0.32 9.52 -24.12
N SER A 20 -0.66 9.35 -25.01
CA SER A 20 -2.07 9.21 -24.63
C SER A 20 -2.28 8.01 -23.70
N ALA A 21 -1.66 6.86 -23.98
CA ALA A 21 -1.75 5.68 -23.13
C ALA A 21 -1.13 5.90 -21.74
N ILE A 22 -0.01 6.63 -21.66
CA ILE A 22 0.63 7.00 -20.39
C ILE A 22 -0.30 7.88 -19.57
N ASN A 23 -0.85 8.94 -20.16
CA ASN A 23 -1.75 9.87 -19.48
C ASN A 23 -3.01 9.16 -18.97
N GLU A 24 -3.57 8.25 -19.76
CA GLU A 24 -4.73 7.47 -19.37
C GLU A 24 -4.40 6.46 -18.26
N CYS A 25 -3.22 5.84 -18.30
CA CYS A 25 -2.73 4.97 -17.22
C CYS A 25 -2.62 5.74 -15.89
N VAL A 26 -2.02 6.94 -15.92
CA VAL A 26 -1.89 7.81 -14.75
C VAL A 26 -3.27 8.17 -14.20
N ARG A 27 -4.19 8.63 -15.07
CA ARG A 27 -5.57 8.98 -14.69
C ARG A 27 -6.29 7.80 -14.03
N TYR A 28 -6.20 6.61 -14.63
CA TYR A 28 -6.80 5.40 -14.09
C TYR A 28 -6.30 5.08 -12.69
N ILE A 29 -4.99 5.17 -12.47
CA ILE A 29 -4.36 4.86 -11.18
C ILE A 29 -4.77 5.87 -10.10
N VAL A 30 -4.71 7.18 -10.40
CA VAL A 30 -5.06 8.23 -9.43
C VAL A 30 -6.52 8.12 -8.98
N ILE A 31 -7.44 7.80 -9.89
CA ILE A 31 -8.86 7.60 -9.55
C ILE A 31 -9.05 6.40 -8.61
N ARG A 32 -8.26 5.34 -8.80
CA ARG A 32 -8.36 4.09 -8.02
C ARG A 32 -7.72 4.19 -6.64
N GLU A 33 -6.80 5.12 -6.45
CA GLU A 33 -6.03 5.25 -5.21
C GLU A 33 -6.92 5.50 -3.98
N GLY A 34 -8.04 6.21 -4.14
CA GLY A 34 -8.96 6.48 -3.04
C GLY A 34 -9.51 5.21 -2.36
N SER A 35 -9.59 4.09 -3.08
CA SER A 35 -10.04 2.81 -2.54
C SER A 35 -8.96 2.05 -1.76
N LYS A 36 -7.68 2.37 -2.00
CA LYS A 36 -6.49 1.67 -1.50
C LYS A 36 -6.44 0.17 -1.88
N ILE A 37 -7.29 -0.29 -2.80
CA ILE A 37 -7.30 -1.69 -3.26
C ILE A 37 -6.19 -1.90 -4.28
N PRO A 38 -5.37 -2.96 -4.15
CA PRO A 38 -4.35 -3.32 -5.14
C PRO A 38 -4.94 -3.45 -6.55
N ILE A 39 -4.23 -2.90 -7.52
CA ILE A 39 -4.66 -2.88 -8.92
C ILE A 39 -3.96 -4.03 -9.66
N LYS A 40 -4.71 -4.95 -10.23
CA LYS A 40 -4.13 -6.05 -11.02
C LYS A 40 -3.54 -5.53 -12.32
N ARG A 41 -2.38 -6.05 -12.75
CA ARG A 41 -1.81 -5.73 -14.07
C ARG A 41 -2.81 -5.97 -15.20
N ALA A 42 -3.59 -7.05 -15.12
CA ALA A 42 -4.60 -7.39 -16.12
C ALA A 42 -5.74 -6.35 -16.21
N GLU A 43 -6.10 -5.69 -15.10
CA GLU A 43 -7.09 -4.62 -15.09
C GLU A 43 -6.56 -3.37 -15.82
N ILE A 44 -5.30 -3.00 -15.57
CA ILE A 44 -4.62 -1.90 -16.27
C ILE A 44 -4.54 -2.21 -17.77
N ALA A 45 -4.09 -3.41 -18.13
CA ALA A 45 -3.98 -3.83 -19.53
C ALA A 45 -5.34 -3.78 -20.25
N LYS A 46 -6.41 -4.25 -19.59
CA LYS A 46 -7.77 -4.20 -20.12
C LYS A 46 -8.22 -2.75 -20.35
N HIS A 47 -7.99 -1.86 -19.39
CA HIS A 47 -8.34 -0.43 -19.48
C HIS A 47 -7.61 0.26 -20.63
N LEU A 48 -6.30 0.05 -20.74
CA LEU A 48 -5.48 0.66 -21.80
C LEU A 48 -5.86 0.14 -23.19
N ASN A 49 -6.16 -1.15 -23.32
CA ASN A 49 -6.63 -1.72 -24.57
C ASN A 49 -8.01 -1.14 -24.98
N SER A 50 -8.93 -0.95 -24.03
CA SER A 50 -10.25 -0.39 -24.34
C SER A 50 -10.23 1.09 -24.69
N THR A 51 -9.34 1.88 -24.09
CA THR A 51 -9.34 3.34 -24.23
C THR A 51 -8.37 3.83 -25.29
N CYS A 52 -7.18 3.21 -25.39
CA CYS A 52 -6.09 3.66 -26.26
C CYS A 52 -5.64 2.59 -27.26
N GLN A 53 -6.31 1.43 -27.32
CA GLN A 53 -5.92 0.31 -28.19
C GLN A 53 -4.46 -0.12 -28.00
N THR A 54 -3.93 0.05 -26.78
CA THR A 54 -2.53 -0.21 -26.46
C THR A 54 -2.22 -1.71 -26.58
N PRO A 55 -1.23 -2.10 -27.40
CA PRO A 55 -0.81 -3.49 -27.52
C PRO A 55 -0.28 -4.07 -26.20
N SER A 56 -0.56 -5.36 -25.95
CA SER A 56 -0.16 -6.06 -24.72
C SER A 56 1.36 -6.02 -24.42
N ASN A 57 2.20 -5.98 -25.45
CA ASN A 57 3.66 -5.89 -25.31
C ASN A 57 4.15 -4.49 -24.86
N GLN A 58 3.33 -3.44 -25.02
CA GLN A 58 3.67 -2.08 -24.61
C GLN A 58 3.19 -1.72 -23.20
N VAL A 59 2.22 -2.45 -22.64
CA VAL A 59 1.61 -2.16 -21.33
C VAL A 59 2.65 -1.95 -20.22
N ASN A 60 3.70 -2.77 -20.17
CA ASN A 60 4.73 -2.61 -19.14
C ASN A 60 5.52 -1.31 -19.29
N SER A 61 5.85 -0.91 -20.52
CA SER A 61 6.53 0.35 -20.79
C SER A 61 5.65 1.53 -20.37
N VAL A 62 4.35 1.47 -20.70
CA VAL A 62 3.37 2.48 -20.30
C VAL A 62 3.27 2.57 -18.77
N ILE A 63 3.21 1.45 -18.04
CA ILE A 63 3.18 1.46 -16.57
C ILE A 63 4.46 2.07 -15.98
N ILE A 64 5.64 1.76 -16.54
CA ILE A 64 6.92 2.30 -16.08
C ILE A 64 6.96 3.83 -16.25
N GLU A 65 6.59 4.33 -17.43
CA GLU A 65 6.55 5.77 -17.69
C GLU A 65 5.46 6.48 -16.86
N ALA A 66 4.28 5.86 -16.73
CA ALA A 66 3.22 6.36 -15.85
C ALA A 66 3.68 6.45 -14.39
N ASN A 67 4.45 5.47 -13.89
CA ASN A 67 5.01 5.51 -12.54
C ASN A 67 5.96 6.70 -12.34
N LYS A 68 6.75 7.07 -13.36
CA LYS A 68 7.60 8.29 -13.30
C LYS A 68 6.75 9.55 -13.20
N VAL A 69 5.66 9.62 -13.96
CA VAL A 69 4.72 10.76 -13.90
C VAL A 69 4.03 10.82 -12.53
N LEU A 70 3.54 9.68 -12.01
CA LEU A 70 2.93 9.58 -10.68
C LEU A 70 3.86 10.09 -9.59
N LYS A 71 5.14 9.68 -9.61
CA LYS A 71 6.15 10.13 -8.64
C LYS A 71 6.37 11.64 -8.70
N ARG A 72 6.61 12.15 -9.92
CA ARG A 72 6.98 13.55 -10.14
C ARG A 72 5.83 14.53 -9.92
N VAL A 73 4.61 14.17 -10.31
CA VAL A 73 3.47 15.10 -10.38
C VAL A 73 2.52 14.93 -9.20
N TYR A 74 2.25 13.68 -8.80
CA TYR A 74 1.25 13.35 -7.79
C TYR A 74 1.85 12.93 -6.44
N GLY A 75 3.17 12.75 -6.37
CA GLY A 75 3.81 12.21 -5.16
C GLY A 75 3.36 10.79 -4.85
N TYR A 76 3.07 9.96 -5.86
CA TYR A 76 2.73 8.54 -5.68
C TYR A 76 3.79 7.64 -6.33
N LYS A 77 4.04 6.48 -5.74
CA LYS A 77 4.83 5.39 -6.35
C LYS A 77 3.99 4.13 -6.45
N LEU A 78 4.14 3.41 -7.57
CA LEU A 78 3.63 2.05 -7.71
C LEU A 78 4.66 1.08 -7.17
N ILE A 79 4.23 0.23 -6.23
CA ILE A 79 4.98 -0.92 -5.75
C ILE A 79 4.34 -2.18 -6.31
N GLN A 80 5.15 -2.97 -7.00
CA GLN A 80 4.72 -4.26 -7.53
C GLN A 80 4.66 -5.28 -6.39
N VAL A 81 3.54 -5.99 -6.30
CA VAL A 81 3.35 -7.06 -5.32
C VAL A 81 2.92 -8.33 -6.04
N GLU A 82 3.53 -9.44 -5.68
CA GLU A 82 3.16 -10.75 -6.21
C GLU A 82 1.96 -11.31 -5.45
N SER A 83 1.03 -11.90 -6.20
CA SER A 83 -0.15 -12.59 -5.66
C SER A 83 -0.31 -13.92 -6.37
N LYS A 84 -1.00 -14.86 -5.71
CA LYS A 84 -1.45 -16.12 -6.35
C LYS A 84 -2.24 -15.87 -7.65
N SER A 85 -2.86 -14.69 -7.76
CA SER A 85 -3.66 -14.27 -8.93
C SER A 85 -2.85 -13.52 -10.01
N GLY A 86 -1.52 -13.46 -9.88
CA GLY A 86 -0.62 -12.74 -10.76
C GLY A 86 -0.13 -11.41 -10.18
N ILE A 87 0.44 -10.57 -11.04
CA ILE A 87 1.07 -9.30 -10.64
C ILE A 87 0.00 -8.25 -10.27
N GLN A 88 0.18 -7.64 -9.11
CA GLN A 88 -0.63 -6.53 -8.61
C GLN A 88 0.26 -5.32 -8.30
N TYR A 89 -0.35 -4.14 -8.23
CA TYR A 89 0.31 -2.92 -7.84
C TYR A 89 -0.43 -2.26 -6.69
N ILE A 90 0.30 -1.87 -5.65
CA ILE A 90 -0.19 -0.92 -4.65
C ILE A 90 0.33 0.47 -5.02
N VAL A 91 -0.52 1.46 -4.87
CA VAL A 91 -0.16 2.87 -5.04
C VAL A 91 0.09 3.41 -3.64
N VAL A 92 1.28 3.93 -3.38
CA VAL A 92 1.67 4.45 -2.07
C VAL A 92 2.22 5.86 -2.23
N LEU A 93 2.17 6.66 -1.18
CA LEU A 93 2.76 8.00 -1.20
C LEU A 93 4.28 7.90 -1.35
N ASN A 94 4.83 8.78 -2.17
CA ASN A 94 6.24 8.89 -2.51
C ASN A 94 6.77 10.18 -1.89
N GLU A 95 6.90 10.23 -0.57
CA GLU A 95 7.65 11.27 0.14
C GLU A 95 7.99 10.86 1.58
N GLU A 96 9.26 11.10 1.94
CA GLU A 96 9.94 10.81 3.21
C GLU A 96 9.54 11.78 4.35
N GLY A 97 8.41 12.49 4.23
CA GLY A 97 8.03 13.58 5.14
C GLY A 97 6.53 13.62 5.44
N ASN A 98 6.19 13.46 6.72
CA ASN A 98 4.85 13.61 7.29
C ASN A 98 3.71 12.86 6.57
N SER A 99 3.69 11.54 6.78
CA SER A 99 2.57 10.63 6.52
C SER A 99 1.32 11.04 7.31
N GLN A 100 0.63 12.09 6.85
CA GLN A 100 -0.67 12.49 7.39
C GLN A 100 -1.84 12.32 6.40
N SER A 101 -1.59 11.95 5.15
CA SER A 101 -2.64 11.73 4.15
C SER A 101 -2.86 10.23 3.89
N SER A 102 -3.24 9.46 4.91
CA SER A 102 -3.88 8.17 4.63
C SER A 102 -5.30 8.45 4.12
N CYS A 103 -5.65 7.93 2.95
CA CYS A 103 -6.99 8.07 2.35
C CYS A 103 -8.08 7.28 3.09
N ILE A 104 -7.83 6.88 4.35
CA ILE A 104 -8.89 6.37 5.22
C ILE A 104 -9.71 7.58 5.63
N SER A 105 -10.82 7.78 4.95
CA SER A 105 -11.72 8.92 5.17
C SER A 105 -12.33 8.93 6.58
N ASP A 106 -12.44 7.77 7.21
CA ASP A 106 -12.94 7.60 8.57
C ASP A 106 -11.80 7.78 9.61
N PRO A 107 -11.83 8.85 10.42
CA PRO A 107 -10.82 9.10 11.44
C PRO A 107 -10.70 7.97 12.48
N LEU A 108 -11.79 7.25 12.77
CA LEU A 108 -11.77 6.14 13.73
C LEU A 108 -11.02 4.94 13.14
N GLN A 109 -11.35 4.53 11.91
CA GLN A 109 -10.63 3.45 11.22
C GLN A 109 -9.15 3.77 11.06
N ARG A 110 -8.80 5.03 10.80
CA ARG A 110 -7.40 5.45 10.77
C ARG A 110 -6.71 5.24 12.12
N LYS A 111 -7.33 5.67 13.22
CA LYS A 111 -6.79 5.46 14.57
C LYS A 111 -6.65 3.98 14.88
N MET A 112 -7.66 3.17 14.54
CA MET A 112 -7.63 1.72 14.70
C MET A 112 -6.48 1.08 13.91
N LEU A 113 -6.27 1.47 12.65
CA LEU A 113 -5.20 0.94 11.84
C LEU A 113 -3.83 1.26 12.44
N ILE A 114 -3.58 2.52 12.80
CA ILE A 114 -2.31 2.93 13.40
C ILE A 114 -2.08 2.22 14.73
N ALA A 115 -3.12 2.07 15.56
CA ALA A 115 -3.04 1.34 16.81
C ALA A 115 -2.71 -0.15 16.59
N ALA A 116 -3.36 -0.80 15.63
CA ALA A 116 -3.09 -2.21 15.29
C ALA A 116 -1.65 -2.41 14.78
N LEU A 117 -1.18 -1.57 13.86
CA LEU A 117 0.19 -1.61 13.34
C LEU A 117 1.21 -1.36 14.46
N THR A 118 0.93 -0.39 15.34
CA THR A 118 1.75 -0.11 16.52
C THR A 118 1.82 -1.34 17.43
N HIS A 119 0.69 -1.98 17.73
CA HIS A 119 0.66 -3.14 18.59
C HIS A 119 1.48 -4.30 18.02
N ILE A 120 1.34 -4.59 16.72
CA ILE A 120 2.13 -5.63 16.05
C ILE A 120 3.62 -5.33 16.12
N TYR A 121 3.99 -4.11 15.76
CA TYR A 121 5.39 -3.70 15.72
C TYR A 121 6.05 -3.71 17.10
N MET A 122 5.36 -3.18 18.12
CA MET A 122 5.85 -3.19 19.49
C MET A 122 5.91 -4.59 20.10
N THR A 123 5.10 -5.53 19.61
CA THR A 123 5.18 -6.95 20.02
C THR A 123 6.40 -7.65 19.41
N GLY A 124 6.93 -7.16 18.28
CA GLY A 124 8.07 -7.75 17.59
C GLY A 124 7.76 -9.04 16.84
N GLY A 125 6.49 -9.33 16.56
CA GLY A 125 6.06 -10.54 15.87
C GLY A 125 4.56 -10.60 15.61
N PRO A 126 4.05 -11.72 15.05
CA PRO A 126 2.63 -11.89 14.76
C PRO A 126 1.78 -11.81 16.02
N VAL A 127 0.72 -11.01 15.98
CA VAL A 127 -0.20 -10.82 17.12
C VAL A 127 -1.42 -11.70 16.93
N LYS A 128 -1.82 -12.45 17.96
CA LYS A 128 -3.03 -13.27 17.88
C LYS A 128 -4.27 -12.41 17.75
N GLU A 129 -5.27 -12.94 17.07
CA GLU A 129 -6.54 -12.26 16.88
C GLU A 129 -7.16 -11.81 18.22
N GLU A 130 -7.17 -12.67 19.23
CA GLU A 130 -7.76 -12.37 20.54
C GLU A 130 -7.00 -11.27 21.29
N GLU A 131 -5.67 -11.25 21.15
CA GLU A 131 -4.79 -10.23 21.73
C GLU A 131 -5.02 -8.87 21.05
N MET A 132 -5.19 -8.86 19.72
CA MET A 132 -5.53 -7.65 18.96
C MET A 132 -6.88 -7.07 19.39
N TRP A 133 -7.90 -7.91 19.60
CA TRP A 133 -9.21 -7.44 20.06
C TRP A 133 -9.15 -6.82 21.44
N LYS A 134 -8.46 -7.49 22.36
CA LYS A 134 -8.26 -6.98 23.72
C LYS A 134 -7.56 -5.63 23.71
N PHE A 135 -6.45 -5.51 22.97
CA PHE A 135 -5.69 -4.26 22.88
C PHE A 135 -6.52 -3.10 22.35
N LEU A 136 -7.26 -3.29 21.24
CA LEU A 136 -8.08 -2.22 20.65
C LEU A 136 -9.28 -1.84 21.53
N SER A 137 -9.83 -2.79 22.28
CA SER A 137 -10.89 -2.55 23.27
C SER A 137 -10.38 -1.73 24.45
N GLU A 138 -9.24 -2.09 25.02
CA GLU A 138 -8.58 -1.36 26.11
C GLU A 138 -8.17 0.06 25.69
N ALA A 139 -7.82 0.25 24.41
CA ALA A 139 -7.53 1.56 23.82
C ALA A 139 -8.79 2.41 23.53
N GLY A 140 -10.00 1.88 23.75
CA GLY A 140 -11.26 2.57 23.48
C GLY A 140 -11.55 2.77 21.99
N LEU A 141 -10.95 1.95 21.12
CA LEU A 141 -11.07 2.04 19.66
C LEU A 141 -12.07 1.03 19.08
N MET A 142 -12.55 0.10 19.89
CA MET A 142 -13.47 -0.96 19.51
C MET A 142 -14.24 -1.45 20.75
N GLU A 143 -15.49 -1.92 20.58
CA GLU A 143 -16.20 -2.61 21.65
C GLU A 143 -15.87 -4.12 21.69
N GLU A 144 -16.01 -4.77 22.85
CA GLU A 144 -15.60 -6.16 23.07
C GLU A 144 -16.26 -7.17 22.11
N ASN A 145 -17.39 -6.82 21.47
CA ASN A 145 -18.09 -7.64 20.46
C ASN A 145 -18.45 -6.89 19.18
N ASP A 146 -17.66 -5.88 18.80
CA ASP A 146 -17.91 -5.13 17.58
C ASP A 146 -17.52 -5.94 16.32
N HIS A 147 -18.50 -6.67 15.79
CA HIS A 147 -18.35 -7.43 14.55
C HIS A 147 -18.01 -6.55 13.34
N THR A 148 -18.38 -5.26 13.35
CA THR A 148 -18.09 -4.33 12.25
C THR A 148 -16.61 -3.96 12.27
N ALA A 149 -16.08 -3.54 13.42
CA ALA A 149 -14.66 -3.26 13.60
C ALA A 149 -13.78 -4.48 13.29
N ARG A 150 -14.18 -5.68 13.75
CA ARG A 150 -13.45 -6.92 13.42
C ARG A 150 -13.40 -7.19 11.92
N LYS A 151 -14.49 -6.91 11.18
CA LYS A 151 -14.51 -7.00 9.71
C LYS A 151 -13.61 -5.97 9.04
N VAL A 152 -13.51 -4.76 9.60
CA VAL A 152 -12.58 -3.74 9.09
C VAL A 152 -11.14 -4.27 9.17
N LEU A 153 -10.72 -4.84 10.31
CA LEU A 153 -9.37 -5.40 10.43
C LEU A 153 -9.16 -6.63 9.53
N THR A 154 -10.04 -7.62 9.61
CA THR A 154 -9.87 -8.91 8.91
C THR A 154 -10.11 -8.84 7.41
N ASN A 155 -10.84 -7.84 6.91
CA ASN A 155 -11.24 -7.74 5.50
C ASN A 155 -10.81 -6.43 4.85
N THR A 156 -11.15 -5.27 5.43
CA THR A 156 -10.82 -3.98 4.80
C THR A 156 -9.31 -3.74 4.79
N PHE A 157 -8.65 -3.79 5.95
CA PHE A 157 -7.21 -3.54 6.05
C PHE A 157 -6.36 -4.64 5.42
N THR A 158 -6.87 -5.88 5.38
CA THR A 158 -6.21 -6.97 4.67
C THR A 158 -6.32 -6.84 3.15
N ARG A 159 -7.50 -6.49 2.63
CA ARG A 159 -7.67 -6.20 1.19
C ARG A 159 -6.89 -4.98 0.74
N GLN A 160 -6.69 -4.00 1.62
CA GLN A 160 -5.82 -2.85 1.38
C GLN A 160 -4.33 -3.18 1.56
N MET A 161 -3.99 -4.38 2.03
CA MET A 161 -2.62 -4.84 2.29
C MET A 161 -1.87 -4.07 3.39
N TYR A 162 -2.59 -3.39 4.28
CA TYR A 162 -1.98 -2.85 5.50
C TYR A 162 -1.73 -3.93 6.54
N LEU A 163 -2.65 -4.90 6.63
CA LEU A 163 -2.52 -6.05 7.53
C LEU A 163 -2.44 -7.32 6.69
N GLN A 164 -1.63 -8.27 7.16
CA GLN A 164 -1.74 -9.66 6.75
C GLN A 164 -2.47 -10.40 7.85
N TYR A 165 -3.47 -11.19 7.46
CA TYR A 165 -4.25 -12.02 8.38
C TYR A 165 -4.15 -13.46 7.92
N SER A 166 -3.49 -14.29 8.71
CA SER A 166 -3.14 -15.66 8.34
C SER A 166 -3.39 -16.60 9.51
N LYS A 167 -3.53 -17.90 9.20
CA LYS A 167 -3.65 -18.96 10.20
C LYS A 167 -2.29 -19.62 10.35
N VAL A 168 -1.75 -19.60 11.58
CA VAL A 168 -0.45 -20.18 11.92
C VAL A 168 -0.65 -21.39 12.83
N GLY A 169 0.10 -22.45 12.58
CA GLY A 169 0.02 -23.74 13.29
C GLY A 169 -0.86 -24.77 12.58
N GLU A 170 -0.98 -25.95 13.20
CA GLU A 170 -1.69 -27.11 12.63
C GLU A 170 -2.81 -27.61 13.56
N GLY A 171 -3.87 -28.15 12.97
CA GLY A 171 -4.99 -28.76 13.69
C GLY A 171 -5.68 -27.81 14.68
N GLU A 172 -5.97 -28.32 15.88
CA GLU A 172 -6.66 -27.61 16.97
C GLU A 172 -5.83 -26.50 17.63
N ILE A 173 -4.52 -26.45 17.36
CA ILE A 173 -3.61 -25.45 17.93
C ILE A 173 -3.53 -24.20 17.02
N ALA A 174 -4.01 -24.31 15.79
CA ALA A 174 -3.87 -23.26 14.81
C ALA A 174 -4.65 -21.99 15.20
N ARG A 175 -3.95 -20.85 15.20
CA ARG A 175 -4.49 -19.54 15.58
C ARG A 175 -4.45 -18.58 14.41
N ASN A 176 -5.43 -17.68 14.37
CA ASN A 176 -5.38 -16.56 13.45
C ASN A 176 -4.49 -15.47 14.04
N VAL A 177 -3.60 -14.93 13.22
CA VAL A 177 -2.66 -13.88 13.61
C VAL A 177 -2.67 -12.73 12.62
N PHE A 178 -2.32 -11.55 13.12
CA PHE A 178 -2.10 -10.34 12.35
C PHE A 178 -0.61 -10.02 12.26
N GLU A 179 -0.19 -9.63 11.07
CA GLU A 179 1.15 -9.15 10.74
C GLU A 179 1.05 -7.85 9.92
N TRP A 180 2.16 -7.13 9.78
CA TRP A 180 2.23 -6.02 8.84
C TRP A 180 2.09 -6.53 7.41
N GLY A 181 1.28 -5.84 6.61
CA GLY A 181 1.18 -6.07 5.18
C GLY A 181 2.12 -5.17 4.40
N GLN A 182 2.37 -5.50 3.13
CA GLN A 182 3.29 -4.76 2.26
C GLN A 182 3.00 -3.26 2.18
N ARG A 183 1.73 -2.84 2.25
CA ARG A 183 1.40 -1.41 2.21
C ARG A 183 1.81 -0.69 3.51
N ALA A 184 1.73 -1.36 4.66
CA ALA A 184 2.17 -0.77 5.92
C ALA A 184 3.68 -0.52 5.94
N GLU A 185 4.48 -1.49 5.45
CA GLU A 185 5.93 -1.33 5.31
C GLU A 185 6.32 -0.14 4.42
N GLU A 186 5.48 0.21 3.43
CA GLU A 186 5.76 1.29 2.49
C GLU A 186 5.20 2.66 2.93
N GLU A 187 4.08 2.69 3.67
CA GLU A 187 3.38 3.94 4.04
C GLU A 187 3.61 4.37 5.50
N VAL A 188 4.06 3.47 6.38
CA VAL A 188 4.17 3.73 7.83
C VAL A 188 5.61 3.54 8.30
N PRO A 189 6.40 4.63 8.43
CA PRO A 189 7.76 4.53 8.91
C PRO A 189 7.79 3.95 10.33
N LYS A 190 8.56 2.88 10.57
CA LYS A 190 8.65 2.28 11.92
C LYS A 190 9.15 3.27 12.98
N MET A 191 10.07 4.15 12.57
CA MET A 191 10.58 5.22 13.41
C MET A 191 9.49 6.21 13.85
N PHE A 192 8.47 6.45 13.02
CA PHE A 192 7.33 7.29 13.40
C PHE A 192 6.55 6.66 14.57
N ILE A 193 6.31 5.36 14.54
CA ILE A 193 5.65 4.63 15.63
C ILE A 193 6.48 4.72 16.91
N LEU A 194 7.79 4.47 16.84
CA LEU A 194 8.66 4.55 18.02
C LEU A 194 8.69 5.92 18.65
N ASN A 195 8.78 6.98 17.83
CA ASN A 195 8.75 8.35 18.35
C ASN A 195 7.44 8.66 19.07
N LYS A 196 6.30 8.16 18.56
CA LYS A 196 5.00 8.33 19.21
C LYS A 196 4.89 7.55 20.51
N MET A 197 5.44 6.35 20.57
CA MET A 197 5.50 5.55 21.79
C MET A 197 6.45 6.17 22.83
N ALA A 198 7.61 6.63 22.40
CA ALA A 198 8.56 7.37 23.23
C ALA A 198 7.91 8.59 23.89
N GLU A 199 7.22 9.41 23.09
CA GLU A 199 6.44 10.56 23.56
C GLU A 199 5.37 10.16 24.60
N ALA A 200 4.56 9.14 24.30
CA ALA A 200 3.47 8.70 25.17
C ALA A 200 3.95 8.15 26.52
N PHE A 201 5.10 7.47 26.55
CA PHE A 201 5.63 6.84 27.77
C PHE A 201 6.72 7.68 28.47
N GLY A 202 7.05 8.87 27.96
CA GLY A 202 8.14 9.70 28.48
C GLY A 202 9.49 8.99 28.42
N LYS A 203 9.74 8.25 27.33
CA LYS A 203 10.96 7.49 27.05
C LYS A 203 11.64 8.03 25.80
N GLU A 204 12.87 7.61 25.58
CA GLU A 204 13.54 7.77 24.29
C GLU A 204 13.19 6.59 23.36
N PRO A 205 13.16 6.78 22.02
CA PRO A 205 12.88 5.69 21.07
C PRO A 205 13.80 4.47 21.20
N ASN A 206 15.04 4.71 21.64
CA ASN A 206 16.04 3.67 21.87
C ASN A 206 15.76 2.78 23.09
N HIS A 207 14.73 3.09 23.90
CA HIS A 207 14.29 2.26 25.01
C HIS A 207 13.88 0.86 24.54
N TRP A 208 13.31 0.77 23.34
CA TRP A 208 13.01 -0.47 22.64
C TRP A 208 14.13 -0.81 21.66
N HIS A 209 15.21 -1.38 22.17
CA HIS A 209 16.46 -1.57 21.42
C HIS A 209 16.30 -2.31 20.10
N GLU A 210 15.53 -3.41 20.07
CA GLU A 210 15.37 -4.23 18.87
C GLU A 210 14.58 -3.48 17.79
N GLN A 211 13.46 -2.88 18.19
CA GLN A 211 12.60 -2.07 17.32
C GLN A 211 13.38 -0.87 16.78
N TYR A 212 14.08 -0.14 17.65
CA TYR A 212 14.89 1.00 17.25
C TYR A 212 15.95 0.62 16.21
N ARG A 213 16.65 -0.49 16.41
CA ARG A 213 17.62 -1.00 15.44
C ARG A 213 16.97 -1.26 14.08
N GLU A 214 15.82 -1.94 14.05
CA GLU A 214 15.09 -2.20 12.80
C GLU A 214 14.68 -0.89 12.10
N ALA A 215 14.09 0.05 12.84
CA ALA A 215 13.65 1.34 12.31
C ALA A 215 14.80 2.17 11.72
N THR A 216 16.00 2.11 12.32
CA THR A 216 17.18 2.82 11.81
C THR A 216 17.74 2.21 10.51
N VAL A 217 17.64 0.89 10.33
CA VAL A 217 18.08 0.21 9.11
C VAL A 217 17.15 0.56 7.95
N GLU A 218 15.84 0.57 8.20
CA GLU A 218 14.83 0.99 7.22
C GLU A 218 15.05 2.42 6.75
N ALA A 219 15.30 3.36 7.66
CA ALA A 219 15.56 4.77 7.31
C ALA A 219 16.86 5.00 6.52
N SER A 220 17.76 4.02 6.49
CA SER A 220 19.05 4.10 5.79
C SER A 220 19.05 3.42 4.41
N SER A 221 17.92 2.85 3.99
CA SER A 221 17.75 2.04 2.77
C SER A 221 16.97 2.80 1.70
#